data_AF-A0A814PBM2-F1
#
_entry.id   AF-A0A814PBM2-F1
#
_cell.length_a   1.000
_cell.length_b   1.000
_cell.length_c   1.000
_cell.angle_alpha   90.00
_cell.angle_beta   90.00
_cell.angle_gamma   90.00
#
_symmetry.space_group_name_H-M   'P 1'
#
loop_
_entity.id
_entity.type
_entity.pdbx_description
1 polymer ?
#
loop_
_entity_poly.entity_id
_entity_poly.type
_entity_poly.pdbx_seq_one_letter_code
_entity_poly.pdbx_strand_id
1 'polypeptide(L)'
;MASWIYITQMFILYAGRPLFTISLIGCIMNAIMFSTVQMYRSQPCTFFLFIASIARCLHLLTAGLLRLLAIGFNIDPTIISLPWCKMRSYIILVCYGIAITCEWLATIDRFLMTSRAPNI
;
A
#
# COMPACT_ATOMS: atom_id res chain seq x y z
N MET A 1 -2.11 -25.20 20.52
CA MET A 1 -2.53 -23.87 20.00
C MET A 1 -1.55 -22.76 20.38
N ALA A 2 -0.98 -22.74 21.60
CA ALA A 2 -0.02 -21.73 22.05
C ALA A 2 1.29 -21.65 21.22
N SER A 3 1.81 -22.77 20.72
CA SER A 3 3.06 -22.79 19.93
C SER A 3 2.97 -22.01 18.61
N TRP A 4 1.84 -22.09 17.89
CA TRP A 4 1.64 -21.39 16.62
C TRP A 4 1.57 -19.87 16.77
N ILE A 5 0.97 -19.39 17.87
CA ILE A 5 0.86 -17.97 18.18
C ILE A 5 2.26 -17.40 18.44
N TYR A 6 3.09 -18.12 19.20
CA TYR A 6 4.47 -17.72 19.48
C TYR A 6 5.33 -17.62 18.21
N ILE A 7 5.24 -18.61 17.32
CA ILE A 7 5.97 -18.59 16.04
C ILE A 7 5.53 -17.40 15.19
N THR A 8 4.22 -17.11 15.13
CA THR A 8 3.67 -15.99 14.37
C THR A 8 4.12 -14.64 14.93
N GLN A 9 4.19 -14.51 16.26
CA GLN A 9 4.70 -13.30 16.91
C GLN A 9 6.17 -13.05 16.56
N MET A 10 7.01 -14.07 16.67
CA MET A 10 8.43 -13.96 16.32
C MET A 10 8.59 -13.59 14.84
N PHE A 11 7.85 -14.24 13.95
CA PHE A 11 7.90 -13.90 12.53
C PHE A 11 7.50 -12.44 12.26
N ILE A 12 6.42 -11.95 12.88
CA ILE A 12 5.94 -10.58 12.68
C ILE A 12 6.92 -9.56 13.29
N LEU A 13 7.55 -9.87 14.42
CA LEU A 13 8.50 -8.96 15.05
C LEU A 13 9.81 -8.88 14.26
N TYR A 14 10.35 -10.02 13.83
CA TYR A 14 11.65 -10.10 13.15
C TYR A 14 11.57 -9.81 11.65
N ALA A 15 10.58 -10.35 10.94
CA ALA A 15 10.40 -10.10 9.51
C ALA A 15 9.44 -8.95 9.24
N GLY A 16 8.33 -8.86 9.98
CA GLY A 16 7.31 -7.84 9.75
C GLY A 16 7.79 -6.41 10.04
N ARG A 17 8.58 -6.19 11.10
CA ARG A 17 9.11 -4.86 11.45
C ARG A 17 10.03 -4.26 10.37
N PRO A 18 11.08 -4.94 9.88
CA PRO A 18 11.92 -4.39 8.81
C PRO A 18 11.18 -4.30 7.47
N LEU A 19 10.28 -5.24 7.16
CA LEU A 19 9.46 -5.14 5.95
C LEU A 19 8.55 -3.91 5.99
N PHE A 20 7.96 -3.61 7.15
CA PHE A 20 7.14 -2.42 7.34
C PHE A 20 7.95 -1.13 7.16
N THR A 21 9.16 -1.04 7.74
CA THR A 21 10.00 0.16 7.59
C THR A 21 10.45 0.37 6.15
N ILE A 22 10.89 -0.68 5.46
CA ILE A 22 11.26 -0.63 4.03
C ILE A 22 10.05 -0.21 3.19
N SER A 23 8.89 -0.79 3.46
CA SER A 23 7.66 -0.44 2.74
C SER A 23 7.24 1.01 2.94
N LEU A 24 7.42 1.53 4.17
CA LEU A 24 7.13 2.93 4.49
C LEU A 24 8.08 3.88 3.76
N ILE A 25 9.38 3.58 3.76
CA ILE A 25 10.39 4.34 3.02
C ILE A 25 10.06 4.33 1.53
N GLY A 26 9.73 3.17 0.96
CA GLY A 26 9.32 3.06 -0.44
C GLY A 26 8.08 3.89 -0.78
N CYS A 27 7.07 3.90 0.10
CA CYS A 27 5.87 4.74 -0.08
C CYS A 27 6.22 6.23 -0.08
N ILE A 28 7.09 6.67 0.85
CA ILE A 28 7.53 8.06 0.95
C ILE A 28 8.33 8.45 -0.31
N MET A 29 9.26 7.60 -0.74
CA MET A 29 10.05 7.85 -1.96
C MET A 29 9.17 7.94 -3.20
N ASN A 30 8.19 7.05 -3.36
CA ASN A 30 7.25 7.10 -4.48
C ASN A 30 6.39 8.37 -4.44
N ALA A 31 5.88 8.75 -3.26
CA ALA A 31 5.12 9.98 -3.09
C ALA A 31 5.97 11.22 -3.44
N ILE A 32 7.24 11.27 -3.01
CA ILE A 32 8.17 12.34 -3.34
C ILE A 32 8.42 12.36 -4.85
N MET A 33 8.78 11.23 -5.47
CA MET A 33 9.07 11.13 -6.91
C MET A 33 7.90 11.65 -7.75
N PHE A 34 6.67 11.24 -7.45
CA PHE A 34 5.49 11.71 -8.16
C PHE A 34 5.15 13.18 -7.87
N SER A 35 5.57 13.72 -6.73
CA SER A 35 5.36 15.13 -6.37
C SER A 35 6.41 16.08 -6.96
N THR A 36 7.67 15.65 -7.06
CA THR A 36 8.76 16.46 -7.65
C THR A 36 8.73 16.46 -9.17
N VAL A 37 8.30 15.37 -9.79
CA VAL A 37 8.21 15.31 -11.24
C VAL A 37 6.94 16.05 -11.69
N GLN A 38 7.10 17.24 -12.25
CA GLN A 38 6.04 18.04 -12.91
C GLN A 38 5.30 17.31 -14.07
N MET A 39 5.57 16.02 -14.33
CA MET A 39 4.83 15.18 -15.28
C MET A 39 3.40 14.86 -14.84
N TYR A 40 2.96 15.23 -13.63
CA TYR A 40 1.55 15.17 -13.24
C TYR A 40 0.61 15.76 -14.31
N ARG A 41 1.07 16.78 -15.05
CA ARG A 41 0.30 17.41 -16.15
C ARG A 41 0.52 16.82 -17.54
N SER A 42 1.53 15.97 -17.74
CA SER A 42 1.98 15.56 -19.08
C SER A 42 1.51 14.15 -19.47
N GLN A 43 1.43 13.21 -18.52
CA GLN A 43 1.08 11.82 -18.83
C GLN A 43 0.06 11.24 -17.83
N PRO A 44 -1.09 10.72 -18.31
CA PRO A 44 -2.12 10.14 -17.44
C PRO A 44 -1.63 8.91 -16.67
N CYS A 45 -0.71 8.12 -17.23
CA CYS A 45 -0.05 7.02 -16.51
C CYS A 45 0.58 7.46 -15.17
N THR A 46 1.26 8.61 -15.13
CA THR A 46 1.93 9.08 -13.90
C THR A 46 0.91 9.45 -12.82
N PHE A 47 -0.26 9.96 -13.21
CA PHE A 47 -1.36 10.25 -12.31
C PHE A 47 -1.95 8.98 -11.68
N PHE A 48 -2.19 7.95 -12.49
CA PHE A 48 -2.67 6.66 -11.97
C PHE A 48 -1.67 6.02 -10.98
N LEU A 49 -0.37 6.08 -11.29
CA LEU A 49 0.67 5.56 -10.40
C LEU A 49 0.79 6.36 -9.09
N PHE A 50 0.55 7.67 -9.13
CA PHE A 50 0.50 8.50 -7.92
C PHE A 50 -0.66 8.11 -7.00
N ILE A 51 -1.87 7.95 -7.55
CA ILE A 51 -3.05 7.51 -6.79
C ILE A 51 -2.81 6.11 -6.22
N ALA A 52 -2.25 5.18 -7.01
CA ALA A 52 -1.91 3.84 -6.55
C ALA A 52 -0.92 3.88 -5.38
N SER A 53 0.09 4.75 -5.43
CA SER A 53 1.06 4.93 -4.36
C SER A 53 0.43 5.44 -3.06
N ILE A 54 -0.50 6.42 -3.15
CA ILE A 54 -1.23 6.92 -1.98
C ILE A 54 -2.12 5.81 -1.39
N ALA A 55 -2.86 5.09 -2.24
CA ALA A 55 -3.73 4.01 -1.81
C ALA A 55 -2.95 2.86 -1.13
N ARG A 56 -1.78 2.50 -1.68
CA ARG A 56 -0.86 1.53 -1.06
C ARG A 56 -0.32 2.02 0.29
N CYS A 57 0.02 3.30 0.41
CA CYS A 57 0.47 3.88 1.68
C CYS A 57 -0.63 3.82 2.76
N LEU A 58 -1.87 4.19 2.40
CA LEU A 58 -3.03 4.06 3.30
C LEU A 58 -3.30 2.60 3.69
N HIS A 59 -3.20 1.66 2.74
CA HIS A 59 -3.33 0.24 3.01
C HIS A 59 -2.23 -0.25 3.96
N LEU A 60 -0.97 0.17 3.78
CA LEU A 60 0.14 -0.19 4.65
C LEU A 60 -0.08 0.33 6.09
N LEU A 61 -0.52 1.58 6.24
CA LEU A 61 -0.83 2.20 7.53
C LEU A 61 -2.02 1.55 8.24
N THR A 62 -3.01 1.04 7.51
CA THR A 62 -4.23 0.47 8.11
C THR A 62 -4.18 -1.04 8.28
N ALA A 63 -3.56 -1.80 7.37
CA ALA A 63 -3.42 -3.24 7.50
C ALA A 63 -2.13 -3.62 8.24
N GLY A 64 -1.00 -3.04 7.80
CA GLY A 64 0.33 -3.38 8.27
C GLY A 64 0.60 -2.91 9.70
N LEU A 65 0.36 -1.62 9.98
CA LEU A 65 0.59 -1.04 11.31
C LEU A 65 -0.27 -1.73 12.38
N LEU A 66 -1.57 -1.89 12.12
CA LEU A 66 -2.50 -2.55 13.04
C LEU A 66 -2.11 -4.00 13.33
N ARG A 67 -1.62 -4.74 12.33
CA ARG A 67 -1.14 -6.12 12.53
C ARG A 67 0.16 -6.16 13.33
N LEU A 68 1.08 -5.23 13.07
CA LEU A 68 2.33 -5.11 13.83
C LEU A 68 2.05 -4.74 15.29
N LEU A 69 1.09 -3.85 15.55
CA LEU A 69 0.72 -3.41 16.89
C LEU A 69 -0.02 -4.52 17.67
N ALA A 70 -1.00 -5.15 17.03
CA ALA A 70 -1.80 -6.23 17.62
C ALA A 70 -0.93 -7.45 17.98
N ILE A 71 -0.15 -7.96 17.02
CA ILE A 71 0.55 -9.23 17.21
C ILE A 71 1.96 -9.03 17.77
N GLY A 72 2.66 -7.98 17.33
CA GLY A 72 4.04 -7.70 17.74
C GLY A 72 4.15 -6.99 19.09
N PHE A 73 3.20 -6.10 19.42
CA PHE A 73 3.22 -5.33 20.67
C PHE A 73 2.07 -5.65 21.63
N ASN A 74 1.15 -6.56 21.25
CA ASN A 74 0.00 -6.95 22.07
C ASN A 74 -0.93 -5.76 22.43
N ILE A 75 -0.95 -4.74 21.56
CA ILE A 75 -1.81 -3.56 21.69
C ILE A 75 -2.83 -3.65 20.57
N ASP A 76 -4.11 -3.83 20.93
CA ASP A 76 -5.22 -3.96 19.98
C ASP A 76 -6.09 -2.68 19.92
N PRO A 77 -5.87 -1.77 18.95
CA PRO A 77 -6.68 -0.56 18.79
C PRO A 77 -8.12 -0.86 18.40
N THR A 78 -8.38 -2.06 17.88
CA THR A 78 -9.71 -2.54 17.49
C THR A 78 -10.64 -2.76 18.68
N ILE A 79 -10.10 -2.95 19.89
CA ILE A 79 -10.90 -3.04 21.12
C ILE A 79 -11.38 -1.65 21.55
N ILE A 80 -10.64 -0.60 21.18
CA ILE A 80 -10.90 0.78 21.61
C ILE A 80 -12.10 1.39 20.89
N SER A 81 -12.38 0.98 19.63
CA SER A 81 -13.53 1.53 18.89
C SER A 81 -14.15 0.54 17.88
N LEU A 82 -15.41 0.18 18.15
CA LEU A 82 -16.27 -0.61 17.26
C LEU A 82 -16.40 -0.04 15.83
N PRO A 83 -16.61 1.29 15.62
CA PRO A 83 -16.71 1.83 14.27
C PRO A 83 -15.40 1.71 13.48
N TRP A 84 -14.24 1.87 14.14
CA TRP A 84 -12.94 1.70 13.49
C TRP A 84 -12.72 0.26 13.04
N CYS A 85 -13.14 -0.72 13.85
CA CYS A 85 -13.05 -2.14 13.50
C CYS A 85 -13.82 -2.48 12.21
N LYS A 86 -15.04 -1.94 12.04
CA LYS A 86 -15.82 -2.12 10.80
C LYS A 86 -15.26 -1.36 9.61
N MET A 87 -14.89 -0.09 9.78
CA MET A 87 -14.34 0.74 8.70
C MET A 87 -13.00 0.20 8.19
N ARG A 88 -12.17 -0.38 9.07
CA ARG A 88 -10.87 -0.95 8.72
C ARG A 88 -10.97 -1.95 7.56
N SER A 89 -11.84 -2.94 7.66
CA SER A 89 -11.95 -3.98 6.62
C SER A 89 -12.36 -3.39 5.27
N TYR A 90 -13.24 -2.39 5.29
CA TYR A 90 -13.66 -1.67 4.09
C TYR A 90 -12.52 -0.86 3.49
N ILE A 91 -11.80 -0.08 4.30
CA ILE A 91 -10.65 0.72 3.86
C ILE A 91 -9.57 -0.17 3.24
N ILE A 92 -9.25 -1.30 3.87
CA ILE A 92 -8.25 -2.25 3.38
C ILE A 92 -8.63 -2.76 1.98
N LEU A 93 -9.89 -3.19 1.81
CA LEU A 93 -10.40 -3.72 0.55
C LEU A 93 -10.40 -2.65 -0.56
N VAL A 94 -10.92 -1.47 -0.26
CA VAL A 94 -11.04 -0.37 -1.23
C VAL A 94 -9.67 0.15 -1.62
N CYS A 95 -8.78 0.42 -0.68
CA CYS A 95 -7.42 0.90 -1.00
C CYS A 95 -6.64 -0.11 -1.83
N TYR A 96 -6.78 -1.40 -1.55
CA TYR A 96 -6.14 -2.45 -2.34
C TYR A 96 -6.70 -2.53 -3.76
N GLY A 97 -8.03 -2.49 -3.89
CA GLY A 97 -8.71 -2.49 -5.19
C GLY A 97 -8.35 -1.28 -6.06
N ILE A 98 -8.31 -0.08 -5.45
CA ILE A 98 -7.90 1.16 -6.15
C ILE A 98 -6.45 1.03 -6.64
N ALA A 99 -5.53 0.56 -5.80
CA ALA A 99 -4.13 0.42 -6.21
C ALA A 99 -3.95 -0.50 -7.43
N ILE A 100 -4.59 -1.68 -7.42
CA ILE A 100 -4.50 -2.64 -8.53
C ILE A 100 -5.12 -2.07 -9.80
N THR A 101 -6.32 -1.51 -9.69
CA THR A 101 -7.03 -0.97 -10.87
C THR A 101 -6.25 0.18 -11.51
N CYS A 102 -5.68 1.08 -10.71
CA CYS A 102 -4.82 2.15 -11.21
C CYS A 102 -3.56 1.64 -11.90
N GLU A 103 -2.92 0.59 -11.39
CA GLU A 103 -1.73 -0.02 -12.02
C GLU A 103 -2.03 -0.71 -13.34
N TRP A 104 -3.17 -1.38 -13.42
CA TRP A 104 -3.63 -1.99 -14.66
C TRP A 104 -3.92 -0.92 -15.71
N LEU A 105 -4.63 0.15 -15.33
CA LEU A 105 -4.89 1.29 -16.20
C LEU A 105 -3.59 1.97 -16.66
N ALA A 106 -2.61 2.13 -15.77
CA ALA A 106 -1.29 2.67 -16.12
C ALA A 106 -0.53 1.79 -17.12
N THR A 107 -0.64 0.47 -16.99
CA THR A 107 0.01 -0.48 -17.90
C THR A 107 -0.67 -0.48 -19.27
N ILE A 108 -2.01 -0.41 -19.31
CA ILE A 108 -2.78 -0.29 -20.55
C ILE A 108 -2.43 1.02 -21.28
N ASP A 109 -2.37 2.15 -20.55
CA ASP A 109 -1.98 3.45 -21.12
C ASP A 109 -0.58 3.38 -21.76
N ARG A 110 0.39 2.78 -21.04
CA ARG A 110 1.75 2.58 -21.55
C ARG A 110 1.80 1.66 -22.76
N PHE A 111 1.07 0.55 -22.73
CA PHE A 111 1.00 -0.39 -23.85
C PHE A 111 0.45 0.30 -25.10
N LEU A 112 -0.65 1.04 -24.99
CA LEU A 112 -1.25 1.77 -26.12
C LEU A 112 -0.32 2.85 -26.67
N MET A 113 0.41 3.57 -25.80
CA MET A 113 1.39 4.56 -26.23
C MET A 113 2.56 3.94 -27.00
N THR A 114 3.11 2.82 -26.50
CA THR A 114 4.23 2.14 -27.17
C THR A 114 3.80 1.48 -28.48
N SER A 115 2.60 0.89 -28.56
CA SER A 115 2.11 0.25 -29.79
C SER A 115 1.71 1.22 -30.89
N ARG A 116 1.45 2.50 -30.56
CA ARG A 116 1.09 3.55 -31.53
C ARG A 116 2.29 4.32 -32.08
N ALA A 117 3.47 4.20 -31.49
CA ALA A 117 4.67 4.77 -32.07
C ALA A 117 5.02 3.99 -33.35
N PRO A 118 4.88 4.56 -34.56
CA PRO A 118 5.40 3.91 -35.75
C PRO A 118 6.91 3.79 -35.56
N ASN A 119 7.44 2.57 -35.62
CA ASN A 119 8.87 2.34 -35.69
C ASN A 119 9.42 3.17 -36.86
N ILE A 120 10.22 4.19 -36.54
CA ILE A 120 11.08 4.90 -37.50
C ILE A 120 12.22 3.96 -37.85
#